data_AF-K5WL97-F1
#
_entry.id   AF-K5WL97-F1
#
_cell.length_a   1.000
_cell.length_b   1.000
_cell.length_c   1.000
_cell.angle_alpha   90.00
_cell.angle_beta   90.00
_cell.angle_gamma   90.00
#
_symmetry.space_group_name_H-M   'P 1'
#
loop_
_entity.id
_entity.type
_entity.pdbx_description
1 polymer ?
#
loop_
_entity_poly.entity_id
_entity_poly.type
_entity_poly.pdbx_seq_one_letter_code
_entity_poly.pdbx_strand_id
1 'polypeptide(L)'
;MARLYLFSSLSELELNFFSGMVWQTVQSAEDGTITLSHPSKYFMLQSSIMQALLDPSARHIPRLRSFVLNNLIPFPAPEYEGNVLKSIMSGLEDFSLTAHALRFKGRRGEDMWSWFWSEMMSERFLGPAQHTLTSLTLFSDQPIGQFPTVDLSWLRFPRLMTLNLTGFVFSEHCLTEDFIVYHGRTLRSLMLDTCPMHVGNTDDTPLRPWALLYQRFSDKLTALLEFKTLRRTGWGLHEHDKRLELQSPYERSITGYGYERGKGVKLTPNVLQADRVALRNFLRTINGRRQLQHLLPLVLPELPVTPASICI
;
A
#
# COMPACT_ATOMS: atom_id res chain seq x y z
N MET A 1 0.31 5.66 31.24
CA MET A 1 1.06 4.99 30.15
C MET A 1 0.76 3.51 30.18
N ALA A 2 0.43 2.92 29.03
CA ALA A 2 0.16 1.48 28.90
C ALA A 2 1.46 0.69 29.13
N ARG A 3 1.42 -0.32 29.99
CA ARG A 3 2.56 -1.15 30.35
C ARG A 3 2.40 -2.52 29.68
N LEU A 4 2.87 -2.65 28.44
CA LEU A 4 2.65 -3.87 27.65
C LEU A 4 3.28 -5.13 28.27
N TYR A 5 4.35 -4.96 29.05
CA TYR A 5 4.96 -6.05 29.81
C TYR A 5 4.02 -6.70 30.83
N LEU A 6 2.91 -6.05 31.21
CA LEU A 6 1.88 -6.64 32.08
C LEU A 6 1.04 -7.70 31.37
N PHE A 7 1.12 -7.79 30.05
CA PHE A 7 0.35 -8.71 29.22
C PHE A 7 1.30 -9.70 28.53
N SER A 8 1.92 -10.59 29.31
CA SER A 8 2.89 -11.56 28.80
C SER A 8 2.32 -12.53 27.75
N SER A 9 1.00 -12.76 27.78
CA SER A 9 0.27 -13.58 26.81
C SER A 9 -0.24 -12.80 25.60
N LEU A 10 0.09 -11.51 25.48
CA LEU A 10 -0.34 -10.70 24.34
C LEU A 10 0.34 -11.17 23.07
N SER A 11 -0.44 -11.71 22.13
CA SER A 11 0.01 -12.15 20.81
C SER A 11 -0.44 -11.23 19.69
N GLU A 12 -1.42 -10.35 19.94
CA GLU A 12 -1.99 -9.46 18.94
C GLU A 12 -2.11 -8.07 19.54
N LEU A 13 -1.69 -7.07 18.78
CA LEU A 13 -1.80 -5.67 19.18
C LEU A 13 -2.38 -4.87 18.03
N GLU A 14 -3.48 -4.18 18.29
CA GLU A 14 -4.07 -3.21 17.37
C GLU A 14 -4.04 -1.83 18.01
N LEU A 15 -3.43 -0.87 17.33
CA LEU A 15 -3.37 0.52 17.73
C LEU A 15 -4.15 1.36 16.73
N ASN A 16 -5.19 2.03 17.21
CA ASN A 16 -5.98 2.99 16.44
C ASN A 16 -5.67 4.40 16.96
N PHE A 17 -4.86 5.17 16.23
CA PHE A 17 -4.42 6.49 16.72
C PHE A 17 -5.49 7.57 16.64
N PHE A 18 -6.45 7.43 15.73
CA PHE A 18 -7.64 8.27 15.67
C PHE A 18 -8.81 7.55 14.98
N SER A 19 -10.03 7.92 15.34
CA SER A 19 -11.27 7.27 14.87
C SER A 19 -11.77 7.76 13.50
N GLY A 20 -10.99 8.59 12.82
CA GLY A 20 -11.38 9.24 11.57
C GLY A 20 -10.99 10.72 11.50
N MET A 21 -11.44 11.37 10.43
CA MET A 21 -10.95 12.67 9.95
C MET A 21 -11.21 13.82 10.90
N VAL A 22 -10.25 14.11 11.77
CA VAL A 22 -10.13 15.44 12.32
C VAL A 22 -8.92 16.10 11.66
N TRP A 23 -9.24 16.88 10.64
CA TRP A 23 -8.31 17.75 9.93
C TRP A 23 -7.67 18.73 10.92
N GLN A 24 -6.47 18.43 11.39
CA GLN A 24 -5.59 19.44 11.93
C GLN A 24 -4.50 19.66 10.89
N THR A 25 -4.68 20.70 10.08
CA THR A 25 -3.57 21.27 9.30
C THR A 25 -2.52 21.68 10.31
N VAL A 26 -1.39 20.99 10.34
CA VAL A 26 -0.24 21.50 11.07
C VAL A 26 0.24 22.70 10.26
N GLN A 27 0.00 23.89 10.81
CA GLN A 27 0.49 25.12 10.19
C GLN A 27 2.02 25.08 10.25
N SER A 28 2.67 25.10 9.10
CA SER A 28 4.07 25.52 9.05
C SER A 28 4.12 27.03 9.31
N ALA A 29 5.16 27.49 9.99
CA ALA A 29 5.47 28.90 9.98
C ALA A 29 5.77 29.36 8.54
N GLU A 30 5.66 30.66 8.27
CA GLU A 30 5.83 31.23 6.92
C GLU A 30 7.21 30.92 6.30
N ASP A 31 8.21 30.62 7.13
CA ASP A 31 9.56 30.21 6.73
C ASP A 31 9.68 28.72 6.39
N GLY A 32 8.58 27.96 6.42
CA GLY A 32 8.56 26.52 6.18
C GLY A 32 9.04 25.69 7.37
N THR A 33 9.36 26.31 8.52
CA THR A 33 9.63 25.54 9.74
C THR A 33 8.31 24.96 10.25
N ILE A 34 8.23 23.63 10.31
CA ILE A 34 7.23 22.97 11.13
C ILE A 34 7.59 23.34 12.56
N THR A 35 6.87 24.32 13.11
CA THR A 35 6.97 24.58 14.53
C THR A 35 6.18 23.46 15.21
N LEU A 36 6.91 22.49 15.77
CA LEU A 36 6.38 21.54 16.76
C LEU A 36 5.91 22.27 18.04
N SER A 37 5.77 23.59 18.02
CA SER A 37 5.28 24.40 19.13
C SER A 37 3.83 24.07 19.44
N HIS A 38 3.06 23.61 18.45
CA HIS A 38 1.65 23.22 18.60
C HIS A 38 1.36 21.90 17.86
N PRO A 39 1.90 20.77 18.34
CA PRO A 39 1.67 19.47 17.71
C PRO A 39 0.17 19.13 17.78
N SER A 40 -0.33 18.44 16.76
CA SER A 40 -1.71 17.95 16.81
C SER A 40 -1.87 17.02 18.01
N LYS A 41 -3.06 17.02 18.62
CA LYS A 41 -3.33 16.11 19.75
C LYS A 41 -3.15 14.63 19.36
N TYR A 42 -3.35 14.31 18.08
CA TYR A 42 -3.15 12.97 17.52
C TYR A 42 -1.68 12.60 17.41
N PHE A 43 -0.85 13.54 16.97
CA PHE A 43 0.60 13.35 16.96
C PHE A 43 1.12 13.11 18.38
N MET A 44 0.69 13.92 19.35
CA MET A 44 1.08 13.75 20.74
C MET A 44 0.62 12.40 21.31
N LEU A 45 -0.60 11.98 20.99
CA LEU A 45 -1.13 10.68 21.40
C LEU A 45 -0.32 9.54 20.79
N GLN A 46 -0.08 9.56 19.47
CA GLN A 46 0.72 8.57 18.77
C GLN A 46 2.13 8.50 19.37
N SER A 47 2.82 9.64 19.49
CA SER A 47 4.17 9.70 20.06
C SER A 47 4.20 9.13 21.48
N SER A 48 3.24 9.50 22.34
CA SER A 48 3.16 8.98 23.71
C SER A 48 2.92 7.46 23.76
N ILE A 49 2.08 6.93 22.86
CA ILE A 49 1.82 5.50 22.76
C ILE A 49 3.06 4.76 22.26
N MET A 50 3.69 5.25 21.19
CA MET A 50 4.86 4.62 20.59
C MET A 50 6.08 4.68 21.52
N GLN A 51 6.30 5.79 22.23
CA GLN A 51 7.32 5.88 23.28
C GLN A 51 7.11 4.84 24.38
N ALA A 52 5.88 4.68 24.87
CA ALA A 52 5.58 3.70 25.90
C ALA A 52 5.70 2.25 25.39
N LEU A 53 5.33 1.99 24.13
CA LEU A 53 5.44 0.67 23.48
C LEU A 53 6.90 0.30 23.20
N LEU A 54 7.72 1.27 22.80
CA LEU A 54 9.09 1.07 22.34
C LEU A 54 10.13 1.41 23.42
N ASP A 55 9.70 1.57 24.67
CA ASP A 55 10.58 1.87 25.81
C ASP A 55 11.57 0.72 26.05
N PRO A 56 12.89 0.95 25.87
CA PRO A 56 13.91 -0.08 26.07
C PRO A 56 14.05 -0.52 27.54
N SER A 57 13.53 0.26 28.49
CA SER A 57 13.50 -0.11 29.91
C SER A 57 12.42 -1.16 30.24
N ALA A 58 11.53 -1.47 29.30
CA ALA A 58 10.53 -2.51 29.46
C ALA A 58 11.22 -3.87 29.64
N ARG A 59 11.03 -4.48 30.83
CA ARG A 59 11.68 -5.75 31.20
C ARG A 59 11.27 -6.95 30.35
N HIS A 60 10.13 -6.87 29.66
CA HIS A 60 9.61 -7.95 28.83
C HIS A 60 8.84 -7.39 27.63
N ILE A 61 9.29 -7.72 26.43
CA ILE A 61 8.59 -7.41 25.18
C ILE A 61 7.70 -8.62 24.85
N PRO A 62 6.36 -8.47 24.79
CA PRO A 62 5.50 -9.58 24.41
C PRO A 62 5.83 -10.05 23.00
N ARG A 63 5.75 -11.37 22.77
CA ARG A 63 5.98 -11.95 21.44
C ARG A 63 4.70 -11.82 20.62
N LEU A 64 4.56 -10.69 19.94
CA LEU A 64 3.46 -10.44 19.03
C LEU A 64 3.58 -11.32 17.78
N ARG A 65 2.45 -11.86 17.34
CA ARG A 65 2.23 -12.52 16.04
C ARG A 65 1.55 -11.58 15.07
N SER A 66 0.59 -10.78 15.56
CA SER A 66 -0.13 -9.79 14.75
C SER A 66 0.10 -8.39 15.30
N PHE A 67 0.42 -7.45 14.41
CA PHE A 67 0.54 -6.04 14.75
C PHE A 67 -0.17 -5.17 13.72
N VAL A 68 -1.13 -4.39 14.19
CA VAL A 68 -1.96 -3.53 13.36
C VAL A 68 -1.80 -2.07 13.81
N LEU A 69 -1.35 -1.23 12.90
CA LEU A 69 -1.18 0.21 13.07
C LEU A 69 -2.19 0.94 12.19
N ASN A 70 -3.31 1.32 12.79
CA ASN A 70 -4.36 2.04 12.11
C ASN A 70 -4.23 3.54 12.33
N ASN A 71 -4.36 4.28 11.24
CA ASN A 71 -4.39 5.72 11.20
C ASN A 71 -3.06 6.32 11.68
N LEU A 72 -1.95 5.74 11.24
CA LEU A 72 -0.61 6.20 11.59
C LEU A 72 -0.32 7.53 10.88
N ILE A 73 0.13 8.52 11.64
CA ILE A 73 0.80 9.70 11.11
C ILE A 73 2.23 9.29 10.75
N PRO A 74 2.63 9.34 9.47
CA PRO A 74 3.98 9.03 9.02
C PRO A 74 4.89 10.17 9.41
N PHE A 75 5.36 10.10 10.65
CA PHE A 75 6.36 10.98 11.19
C PHE A 75 7.53 10.12 11.64
N PRO A 76 8.75 10.52 11.29
CA PRO A 76 9.92 9.79 11.73
C PRO A 76 10.22 10.08 13.20
N ALA A 77 9.82 9.13 14.04
CA ALA A 77 10.03 9.21 15.46
C ALA A 77 11.33 8.46 15.81
N PRO A 78 12.28 9.04 16.59
CA PRO A 78 13.52 8.37 16.99
C PRO A 78 13.29 7.00 17.64
N GLU A 79 12.12 6.80 18.25
CA GLU A 79 11.69 5.56 18.88
C GLU A 79 11.65 4.39 17.87
N TYR A 80 11.40 4.67 16.59
CA TYR A 80 11.38 3.66 15.53
C TYR A 80 12.76 3.13 15.16
N GLU A 81 13.84 3.82 15.57
CA GLU A 81 15.21 3.36 15.35
C GLU A 81 15.66 2.34 16.40
N GLY A 82 14.87 2.16 17.47
CA GLY A 82 15.21 1.31 18.60
C GLY A 82 15.14 -0.20 18.30
N ASN A 83 15.95 -0.97 19.03
CA ASN A 83 15.95 -2.44 18.96
C ASN A 83 14.63 -3.08 19.41
N VAL A 84 13.81 -2.37 20.17
CA VAL A 84 12.50 -2.85 20.64
C VAL A 84 11.55 -3.06 19.45
N LEU A 85 11.44 -2.07 18.54
CA LEU A 85 10.62 -2.20 17.34
C LEU A 85 11.11 -3.38 16.49
N LYS A 86 12.43 -3.44 16.23
CA LYS A 86 13.04 -4.55 15.48
C LYS A 86 12.68 -5.92 16.07
N SER A 87 12.71 -6.04 17.39
CA SER A 87 12.37 -7.29 18.10
C SER A 87 10.90 -7.64 17.92
N ILE A 88 9.99 -6.68 18.07
CA ILE A 88 8.55 -6.86 17.81
C ILE A 88 8.34 -7.33 16.37
N MET A 89 8.88 -6.59 15.41
CA MET A 89 8.68 -6.85 13.98
C MET A 89 9.23 -8.24 13.56
N SER A 90 10.35 -8.68 14.14
CA SER A 90 10.99 -9.96 13.79
C SER A 90 10.17 -11.22 14.11
N GLY A 91 9.16 -11.10 14.97
CA GLY A 91 8.28 -12.19 15.37
C GLY A 91 6.95 -12.25 14.63
N LEU A 92 6.63 -11.25 13.81
CA LEU A 92 5.29 -11.08 13.25
C LEU A 92 4.99 -12.05 12.12
N GLU A 93 3.81 -12.64 12.18
CA GLU A 93 3.16 -13.43 11.13
C GLU A 93 2.22 -12.53 10.31
N ASP A 94 1.60 -11.53 10.95
CA ASP A 94 0.67 -10.60 10.35
C ASP A 94 1.05 -9.15 10.67
N PHE A 95 1.16 -8.32 9.64
CA PHE A 95 1.43 -6.89 9.80
C PHE A 95 0.49 -6.07 8.92
N SER A 96 -0.18 -5.09 9.53
CA SER A 96 -1.05 -4.15 8.84
C SER A 96 -0.73 -2.72 9.25
N LEU A 97 -0.61 -1.83 8.27
CA LEU A 97 -0.35 -0.42 8.50
C LEU A 97 -1.21 0.43 7.56
N THR A 98 -1.95 1.38 8.12
CA THR A 98 -2.59 2.46 7.37
C THR A 98 -1.92 3.79 7.73
N ALA A 99 -1.26 4.41 6.75
CA ALA A 99 -0.63 5.71 6.91
C ALA A 99 -1.50 6.80 6.32
N HIS A 100 -1.58 7.92 7.03
CA HIS A 100 -2.33 9.09 6.64
C HIS A 100 -1.44 10.31 6.61
N ALA A 101 -1.27 10.89 5.44
CA ALA A 101 -0.47 12.08 5.28
C ALA A 101 -1.07 13.22 6.11
N LEU A 102 -0.27 13.78 7.01
CA LEU A 102 -0.58 15.10 7.54
C LEU A 102 -0.49 16.08 6.37
N ARG A 103 -1.53 16.88 6.15
CA ARG A 103 -1.44 18.05 5.27
C ARG A 103 -0.59 19.14 5.93
N PHE A 104 0.69 18.87 6.08
CA PHE A 104 1.69 19.90 6.30
C PHE A 104 1.71 20.77 5.04
N LYS A 105 1.42 22.06 5.18
CA LYS A 105 1.70 22.99 4.09
C LYS A 105 3.21 23.18 4.02
N GLY A 106 3.83 22.95 2.86
CA GLY A 106 5.24 23.25 2.61
C GLY A 106 6.17 22.03 2.57
N ARG A 107 7.41 22.28 2.09
CA ARG A 107 8.40 21.26 1.71
C ARG A 107 8.67 20.21 2.79
N ARG A 108 8.78 20.62 4.05
CA ARG A 108 9.17 19.72 5.15
C ARG A 108 8.17 18.58 5.40
N GLY A 109 6.88 18.80 5.09
CA GLY A 109 5.86 17.75 5.16
C GLY A 109 6.04 16.67 4.12
N GLU A 110 6.33 17.10 2.89
CA GLU A 110 6.64 16.22 1.76
C GLU A 110 7.93 15.45 2.03
N ASP A 111 8.95 16.09 2.62
CA ASP A 111 10.20 15.44 3.01
C ASP A 111 9.96 14.34 4.07
N MET A 112 9.13 14.60 5.09
CA MET A 112 8.78 13.60 6.12
C MET A 112 7.99 12.43 5.54
N TRP A 113 7.00 12.72 4.68
CA TRP A 113 6.22 11.71 3.98
C TRP A 113 7.12 10.86 3.08
N SER A 114 8.03 11.50 2.35
CA SER A 114 9.00 10.85 1.49
C SER A 114 9.93 9.94 2.30
N TRP A 115 10.54 10.47 3.36
CA TRP A 115 11.46 9.72 4.20
C TRP A 115 10.79 8.51 4.86
N PHE A 116 9.55 8.68 5.36
CA PHE A 116 8.79 7.60 5.97
C PHE A 116 8.63 6.41 5.00
N TRP A 117 8.19 6.68 3.77
CA TRP A 117 7.90 5.62 2.80
C TRP A 117 9.14 5.06 2.08
N SER A 118 10.12 5.92 1.77
CA SER A 118 11.31 5.51 1.01
C SER A 118 12.35 4.77 1.86
N GLU A 119 12.50 5.15 3.13
CA GLU A 119 13.54 4.58 4.01
C GLU A 119 12.93 3.85 5.21
N MET A 120 12.16 4.55 6.04
CA MET A 120 11.76 4.03 7.34
C MET A 120 10.87 2.79 7.24
N MET A 121 9.91 2.78 6.32
CA MET A 121 8.99 1.66 6.10
C MET A 121 9.74 0.38 5.73
N SER A 122 10.68 0.47 4.78
CA SER A 122 11.42 -0.68 4.27
C SER A 122 12.46 -1.17 5.30
N GLU A 123 13.21 -0.27 5.92
CA GLU A 123 14.31 -0.62 6.83
C GLU A 123 13.87 -1.03 8.23
N ARG A 124 12.92 -0.30 8.82
CA ARG A 124 12.61 -0.41 10.26
C ARG A 124 11.43 -1.30 10.55
N PHE A 125 10.41 -1.24 9.70
CA PHE A 125 9.20 -2.04 9.87
C PHE A 125 9.31 -3.36 9.10
N LEU A 126 9.57 -3.31 7.79
CA LEU A 126 9.50 -4.49 6.94
C LEU A 126 10.75 -5.36 6.97
N GLY A 127 11.94 -4.74 6.99
CA GLY A 127 13.22 -5.44 7.01
C GLY A 127 13.33 -6.51 8.09
N PRO A 128 12.98 -6.22 9.36
CA PRO A 128 13.04 -7.21 10.43
C PRO A 128 12.03 -8.35 10.31
N ALA A 129 10.86 -8.12 9.70
CA ALA A 129 9.75 -9.08 9.64
C ALA A 129 9.89 -10.14 8.53
N GLN A 130 10.95 -10.05 7.70
CA GLN A 130 11.10 -10.84 6.48
C GLN A 130 10.90 -12.35 6.66
N HIS A 131 11.43 -12.95 7.72
CA HIS A 131 11.47 -14.41 7.86
C HIS A 131 10.16 -15.06 8.30
N THR A 132 9.28 -14.30 8.95
CA THR A 132 8.08 -14.84 9.62
C THR A 132 6.79 -14.40 8.95
N LEU A 133 6.78 -13.25 8.28
CA LEU A 133 5.57 -12.63 7.78
C LEU A 133 4.84 -13.50 6.74
N THR A 134 3.57 -13.77 7.00
CA THR A 134 2.63 -14.48 6.13
C THR A 134 1.57 -13.57 5.52
N SER A 135 1.25 -12.45 6.19
CA SER A 135 0.27 -11.47 5.72
C SER A 135 0.82 -10.05 5.86
N LEU A 136 0.71 -9.27 4.78
CA LEU A 136 1.12 -7.88 4.75
C LEU A 136 0.01 -7.00 4.18
N THR A 137 -0.42 -6.01 4.94
CA THR A 137 -1.32 -4.95 4.48
C THR A 137 -0.64 -3.60 4.62
N LEU A 138 -0.45 -2.91 3.49
CA LEU A 138 0.08 -1.54 3.46
C LEU A 138 -0.93 -0.63 2.80
N PHE A 139 -1.31 0.41 3.50
CA PHE A 139 -2.24 1.41 3.01
C PHE A 139 -1.63 2.80 3.12
N SER A 140 -1.78 3.54 2.04
CA SER A 140 -1.48 4.95 1.95
C SER A 140 -2.71 5.71 1.48
N ASP A 141 -3.05 6.81 2.16
CA ASP A 141 -4.15 7.68 1.73
C ASP A 141 -3.75 8.67 0.62
N GLN A 142 -2.46 8.74 0.30
CA GLN A 142 -1.88 9.45 -0.84
C GLN A 142 -1.14 8.47 -1.77
N PRO A 143 -0.98 8.79 -3.06
CA PRO A 143 -0.18 7.99 -3.98
C PRO A 143 1.28 7.92 -3.52
N ILE A 144 1.85 6.71 -3.57
CA ILE A 144 3.28 6.42 -3.29
C ILE A 144 3.84 5.46 -4.33
N GLY A 145 5.15 5.35 -4.48
CA GLY A 145 5.80 4.40 -5.39
C GLY A 145 6.58 5.08 -6.51
N GLN A 146 5.97 6.07 -7.17
CA GLN A 146 6.69 6.98 -8.07
C GLN A 146 7.25 8.19 -7.30
N PHE A 147 6.36 8.90 -6.59
CA PHE A 147 6.68 10.03 -5.72
C PHE A 147 5.83 9.94 -4.44
N PRO A 148 6.46 9.79 -3.25
CA PRO A 148 7.85 9.40 -3.08
C PRO A 148 8.14 8.03 -3.72
N THR A 149 9.38 7.81 -4.12
CA THR A 149 9.80 6.49 -4.61
C THR A 149 9.81 5.49 -3.46
N VAL A 150 9.15 4.35 -3.64
CA VAL A 150 9.09 3.29 -2.64
C VAL A 150 9.69 2.03 -3.22
N ASP A 151 10.91 1.70 -2.77
CA ASP A 151 11.61 0.50 -3.21
C ASP A 151 11.51 -0.61 -2.17
N LEU A 152 10.59 -1.55 -2.42
CA LEU A 152 10.46 -2.80 -1.66
C LEU A 152 11.11 -3.98 -2.39
N SER A 153 11.74 -3.75 -3.55
CA SER A 153 12.20 -4.80 -4.46
C SER A 153 13.36 -5.63 -3.89
N TRP A 154 14.01 -5.17 -2.82
CA TRP A 154 15.05 -5.90 -2.09
C TRP A 154 14.52 -6.75 -0.92
N LEU A 155 13.28 -6.55 -0.50
CA LEU A 155 12.66 -7.28 0.61
C LEU A 155 12.20 -8.69 0.16
N ARG A 156 12.39 -9.67 1.03
CA ARG A 156 12.26 -11.10 0.74
C ARG A 156 11.45 -11.76 1.85
N PHE A 157 10.18 -12.03 1.59
CA PHE A 157 9.26 -12.67 2.53
C PHE A 157 8.97 -14.13 2.10
N PRO A 158 9.82 -15.11 2.41
CA PRO A 158 9.69 -16.51 1.94
C PRO A 158 8.42 -17.23 2.41
N ARG A 159 7.60 -16.61 3.26
CA ARG A 159 6.33 -17.16 3.77
C ARG A 159 5.12 -16.32 3.42
N LEU A 160 5.28 -15.22 2.67
CA LEU A 160 4.17 -14.31 2.37
C LEU A 160 3.12 -15.01 1.51
N MET A 161 1.90 -15.11 2.05
CA MET A 161 0.74 -15.71 1.41
C MET A 161 -0.32 -14.66 1.04
N THR A 162 -0.42 -13.58 1.81
CA THR A 162 -1.41 -12.53 1.60
C THR A 162 -0.73 -11.17 1.48
N LEU A 163 -1.05 -10.43 0.42
CA LEU A 163 -0.56 -9.09 0.20
C LEU A 163 -1.70 -8.15 -0.20
N ASN A 164 -1.91 -7.11 0.60
CA ASN A 164 -2.86 -6.06 0.33
C ASN A 164 -2.12 -4.73 0.21
N LEU A 165 -2.16 -4.12 -0.97
CA LEU A 165 -1.57 -2.82 -1.22
C LEU A 165 -2.67 -1.82 -1.52
N THR A 166 -2.66 -0.68 -0.81
CA THR A 166 -3.51 0.46 -1.11
C THR A 166 -2.69 1.72 -1.35
N GLY A 167 -2.93 2.37 -2.48
CA GLY A 167 -2.28 3.64 -2.84
C GLY A 167 -0.89 3.52 -3.47
N PHE A 168 -0.45 2.30 -3.79
CA PHE A 168 0.82 2.05 -4.48
C PHE A 168 0.65 2.29 -5.99
N VAL A 169 1.38 3.26 -6.51
CA VAL A 169 1.48 3.61 -7.92
C VAL A 169 2.49 2.69 -8.60
N PHE A 170 2.05 2.04 -9.67
CA PHE A 170 2.92 1.27 -10.56
C PHE A 170 3.54 2.19 -11.60
N SER A 171 4.77 1.91 -12.02
CA SER A 171 5.46 2.71 -13.03
C SER A 171 6.40 1.86 -13.87
N GLU A 172 7.06 2.49 -14.84
CA GLU A 172 8.07 1.87 -15.70
C GLU A 172 9.28 1.32 -14.93
N HIS A 173 9.56 1.83 -13.73
CA HIS A 173 10.64 1.34 -12.87
C HIS A 173 10.35 -0.04 -12.26
N CYS A 174 9.10 -0.52 -12.36
CA CYS A 174 8.71 -1.87 -11.94
C CYS A 174 8.97 -2.24 -10.46
N LEU A 175 9.34 -1.30 -9.57
CA LEU A 175 9.74 -1.63 -8.19
C LEU A 175 8.65 -2.37 -7.39
N THR A 176 7.42 -1.84 -7.39
CA THR A 176 6.26 -2.49 -6.74
C THR A 176 5.93 -3.83 -7.39
N GLU A 177 6.04 -3.90 -8.71
CA GLU A 177 5.79 -5.12 -9.49
C GLU A 177 6.83 -6.21 -9.15
N ASP A 178 8.10 -5.86 -9.11
CA ASP A 178 9.24 -6.73 -8.79
C ASP A 178 9.12 -7.29 -7.37
N PHE A 179 8.71 -6.44 -6.43
CA PHE A 179 8.37 -6.87 -5.07
C PHE A 179 7.26 -7.94 -5.06
N ILE A 180 6.15 -7.72 -5.78
CA ILE A 180 5.03 -8.68 -5.83
C ILE A 180 5.47 -10.01 -6.47
N VAL A 181 6.10 -9.96 -7.64
CA VAL A 181 6.45 -11.18 -8.40
C VAL A 181 7.53 -12.03 -7.75
N TYR A 182 8.38 -11.44 -6.90
CA TYR A 182 9.36 -12.19 -6.11
C TYR A 182 8.68 -13.28 -5.26
N HIS A 183 7.48 -12.99 -4.76
CA HIS A 183 6.70 -13.87 -3.88
C HIS A 183 5.81 -14.84 -4.65
N GLY A 184 5.98 -14.98 -5.97
CA GLY A 184 5.04 -15.72 -6.82
C GLY A 184 4.88 -17.22 -6.53
N ARG A 185 5.78 -17.82 -5.75
CA ARG A 185 5.69 -19.22 -5.28
C ARG A 185 4.90 -19.39 -3.98
N THR A 186 4.70 -18.33 -3.22
CA THR A 186 4.09 -18.38 -1.88
C THR A 186 2.82 -17.57 -1.80
N LEU A 187 2.72 -16.49 -2.57
CA LEU A 187 1.60 -15.56 -2.57
C LEU A 187 0.33 -16.22 -3.12
N ARG A 188 -0.68 -16.35 -2.27
CA ARG A 188 -1.99 -16.96 -2.55
C ARG A 188 -3.09 -15.93 -2.77
N SER A 189 -3.03 -14.79 -2.07
CA SER A 189 -4.01 -13.71 -2.17
C SER A 189 -3.33 -12.36 -2.40
N LEU A 190 -3.79 -11.64 -3.44
CA LEU A 190 -3.31 -10.31 -3.79
C LEU A 190 -4.49 -9.35 -3.95
N MET A 191 -4.53 -8.31 -3.12
CA MET A 191 -5.44 -7.18 -3.26
C MET A 191 -4.68 -5.92 -3.66
N LEU A 192 -5.11 -5.30 -4.75
CA LEU A 192 -4.67 -3.97 -5.18
C LEU A 192 -5.86 -3.01 -5.06
N ASP A 193 -5.90 -2.16 -4.04
CA ASP A 193 -6.94 -1.15 -3.88
C ASP A 193 -6.38 0.22 -4.23
N THR A 194 -6.93 0.89 -5.24
CA THR A 194 -6.51 2.24 -5.59
C THR A 194 -5.01 2.28 -5.91
N CYS A 195 -4.55 1.28 -6.65
CA CYS A 195 -3.20 1.21 -7.19
C CYS A 195 -3.24 1.59 -8.67
N PRO A 196 -2.94 2.84 -9.06
CA PRO A 196 -2.94 3.24 -10.47
C PRO A 196 -1.61 2.91 -11.15
N MET A 197 -1.61 2.88 -12.47
CA MET A 197 -0.41 2.95 -13.29
C MET A 197 -0.08 4.42 -13.59
N HIS A 198 1.17 4.82 -13.39
CA HIS A 198 1.67 6.13 -13.75
C HIS A 198 1.76 6.28 -15.27
N VAL A 199 1.20 7.38 -15.79
CA VAL A 199 1.39 7.81 -17.19
C VAL A 199 2.20 9.10 -17.19
N GLY A 200 3.30 9.09 -17.93
CA GLY A 200 4.19 10.24 -18.08
C GLY A 200 3.52 11.45 -18.74
N ASN A 201 4.31 12.51 -18.92
CA ASN A 201 3.80 13.83 -19.34
C ASN A 201 3.63 14.00 -20.85
N THR A 202 4.28 13.19 -21.68
CA THR A 202 4.51 13.55 -23.09
C THR A 202 3.57 12.88 -24.08
N ASP A 203 3.11 11.66 -23.82
CA ASP A 203 2.14 10.96 -24.67
C ASP A 203 1.19 10.17 -23.76
N ASP A 204 -0.11 10.26 -23.97
CA ASP A 204 -1.15 9.51 -23.21
C ASP A 204 -1.04 7.97 -23.40
N THR A 205 0.11 7.47 -23.84
CA THR A 205 0.43 6.05 -23.98
C THR A 205 1.30 5.60 -22.80
N PRO A 206 0.80 4.72 -21.93
CA PRO A 206 1.60 4.17 -20.85
C PRO A 206 2.75 3.32 -21.41
N LEU A 207 3.98 3.57 -20.96
CA LEU A 207 5.13 2.72 -21.29
C LEU A 207 4.99 1.32 -20.67
N ARG A 208 4.31 1.23 -19.53
CA ARG A 208 3.99 0.00 -18.83
C ARG A 208 2.47 -0.14 -18.68
N PRO A 209 1.71 -0.55 -19.72
CA PRO A 209 0.27 -0.77 -19.56
C PRO A 209 -0.02 -1.93 -18.62
N TRP A 210 -1.22 -1.93 -18.02
CA TRP A 210 -1.68 -3.01 -17.17
C TRP A 210 -1.68 -4.37 -17.87
N ALA A 211 -1.89 -4.41 -19.19
CA ALA A 211 -1.83 -5.63 -19.98
C ALA A 211 -0.50 -6.39 -19.80
N LEU A 212 0.62 -5.68 -19.81
CA LEU A 212 1.95 -6.28 -19.60
C LEU A 212 2.12 -6.77 -18.15
N LEU A 213 1.61 -6.01 -17.18
CA LEU A 213 1.67 -6.39 -15.77
C LEU A 213 0.85 -7.68 -15.52
N TYR A 214 -0.37 -7.75 -16.04
CA TYR A 214 -1.22 -8.95 -15.91
C TYR A 214 -0.61 -10.17 -16.59
N GLN A 215 0.04 -9.99 -17.75
CA GLN A 215 0.80 -11.07 -18.38
C GLN A 215 1.92 -11.56 -17.45
N ARG A 216 2.74 -10.65 -16.91
CA ARG A 216 3.81 -11.04 -15.98
C ARG A 216 3.27 -11.69 -14.71
N PHE A 217 2.17 -11.19 -14.16
CA PHE A 217 1.51 -11.79 -13.00
C PHE A 217 1.01 -13.20 -13.29
N SER A 218 0.43 -13.42 -14.48
CA SER A 218 0.02 -14.75 -14.94
C SER A 218 1.21 -15.72 -14.93
N ASP A 219 2.35 -15.27 -15.45
CA ASP A 219 3.56 -16.10 -15.59
C ASP A 219 4.27 -16.35 -14.26
N LYS A 220 4.36 -15.34 -13.39
CA LYS A 220 5.22 -15.36 -12.20
C LYS A 220 4.48 -15.72 -10.91
N LEU A 221 3.22 -15.32 -10.75
CA LEU A 221 2.45 -15.56 -9.52
C LEU A 221 1.82 -16.95 -9.50
N THR A 222 2.63 -17.99 -9.65
CA THR A 222 2.22 -19.38 -9.84
C THR A 222 1.34 -19.96 -8.73
N ALA A 223 1.48 -19.47 -7.49
CA ALA A 223 0.70 -19.92 -6.33
C ALA A 223 -0.59 -19.10 -6.10
N LEU A 224 -0.85 -18.07 -6.91
CA LEU A 224 -1.95 -17.14 -6.68
C LEU A 224 -3.31 -17.79 -6.97
N LEU A 225 -4.21 -17.67 -6.00
CA LEU A 225 -5.57 -18.22 -6.01
C LEU A 225 -6.63 -17.13 -5.91
N GLU A 226 -6.28 -15.98 -5.35
CA GLU A 226 -7.18 -14.86 -5.15
C GLU A 226 -6.54 -13.59 -5.68
N PHE A 227 -7.30 -12.87 -6.50
CA PHE A 227 -6.91 -11.56 -6.98
C PHE A 227 -8.11 -10.63 -6.91
N LYS A 228 -7.89 -9.44 -6.34
CA LYS A 228 -8.89 -8.38 -6.31
C LYS A 228 -8.23 -7.05 -6.66
N THR A 229 -8.84 -6.34 -7.60
CA THR A 229 -8.49 -4.95 -7.89
C THR A 229 -9.69 -4.05 -7.65
N LEU A 230 -9.48 -2.99 -6.87
CA LEU A 230 -10.51 -2.03 -6.49
C LEU A 230 -10.07 -0.63 -6.92
N ARG A 231 -11.03 0.18 -7.34
CA ARG A 231 -10.80 1.60 -7.62
C ARG A 231 -11.77 2.44 -6.80
N ARG A 232 -11.23 3.32 -5.96
CA ARG A 232 -12.00 4.41 -5.31
C ARG A 232 -12.14 5.60 -6.27
N THR A 233 -13.07 6.50 -6.00
CA THR A 233 -13.27 7.69 -6.85
C THR A 233 -12.25 8.80 -6.59
N GLY A 234 -11.56 8.77 -5.44
CA GLY A 234 -10.59 9.80 -5.05
C GLY A 234 -9.49 9.28 -4.12
N TRP A 235 -8.65 10.20 -3.66
CA TRP A 235 -7.62 9.98 -2.65
C TRP A 235 -8.12 10.45 -1.27
N GLY A 236 -7.49 9.98 -0.20
CA GLY A 236 -7.85 10.36 1.16
C GLY A 236 -9.03 9.58 1.77
N LEU A 237 -9.26 9.86 3.04
CA LEU A 237 -10.29 9.22 3.89
C LEU A 237 -11.75 9.58 3.52
N HIS A 238 -11.97 10.54 2.61
CA HIS A 238 -13.31 11.03 2.24
C HIS A 238 -14.01 10.26 1.13
N GLU A 239 -13.26 9.47 0.35
CA GLU A 239 -13.78 8.85 -0.88
C GLU A 239 -13.79 7.32 -0.82
N HIS A 240 -14.04 6.77 0.37
CA HIS A 240 -14.16 5.33 0.57
C HIS A 240 -15.45 4.72 0.01
N ASP A 241 -16.49 5.54 -0.20
CA ASP A 241 -17.87 5.04 -0.32
C ASP A 241 -18.28 4.64 -1.74
N LYS A 242 -17.48 4.93 -2.77
CA LYS A 242 -17.74 4.46 -4.14
C LYS A 242 -16.59 3.62 -4.65
N ARG A 243 -16.66 2.33 -4.36
CA ARG A 243 -15.77 1.31 -4.94
C ARG A 243 -16.39 0.85 -6.25
N LEU A 244 -15.74 1.20 -7.37
CA LEU A 244 -16.04 0.57 -8.65
C LEU A 244 -15.15 -0.68 -8.74
N GLU A 245 -15.76 -1.84 -8.89
CA GLU A 245 -15.02 -3.09 -9.11
C GLU A 245 -14.45 -3.12 -10.54
N LEU A 246 -13.25 -3.69 -10.70
CA LEU A 246 -12.60 -3.98 -11.99
C LEU A 246 -12.33 -2.77 -12.90
N GLN A 247 -11.63 -1.76 -12.41
CA GLN A 247 -10.97 -0.79 -13.29
C GLN A 247 -9.48 -0.72 -13.00
N SER A 248 -8.66 -1.09 -13.97
CA SER A 248 -7.21 -0.86 -13.98
C SER A 248 -6.96 0.65 -14.17
N PRO A 249 -6.68 1.41 -13.11
CA PRO A 249 -6.65 2.86 -13.22
C PRO A 249 -5.32 3.32 -13.81
N TYR A 250 -5.36 4.41 -14.56
CA TYR A 250 -4.19 5.16 -14.98
C TYR A 250 -4.28 6.56 -14.40
N GLU A 251 -3.16 7.08 -13.91
CA GLU A 251 -3.10 8.41 -13.31
C GLU A 251 -1.86 9.16 -13.82
N ARG A 252 -2.05 10.45 -14.16
CA ARG A 252 -0.96 11.40 -14.37
C ARG A 252 -0.71 12.14 -13.07
N SER A 253 0.49 11.99 -12.50
CA SER A 253 0.86 12.82 -11.35
C SER A 253 1.11 14.24 -11.83
N ILE A 254 0.25 15.19 -11.41
CA ILE A 254 0.40 16.61 -11.77
C ILE A 254 1.36 17.36 -10.84
N THR A 255 1.64 16.83 -9.66
CA THR A 255 2.32 17.55 -8.57
C THR A 255 3.38 16.72 -7.82
N GLY A 256 3.56 15.44 -8.14
CA GLY A 256 4.40 14.54 -7.33
C GLY A 256 3.78 14.15 -5.98
N TYR A 257 2.86 14.97 -5.43
CA TYR A 257 2.16 14.72 -4.16
C TYR A 257 0.65 14.92 -4.31
N GLY A 258 -0.11 13.93 -3.84
CA GLY A 258 -1.52 13.69 -4.18
C GLY A 258 -2.55 14.62 -3.55
N TYR A 259 -2.72 15.81 -4.12
CA TYR A 259 -3.80 16.72 -3.72
C TYR A 259 -5.10 16.51 -4.50
N GLU A 260 -5.03 15.93 -5.70
CA GLU A 260 -6.16 15.49 -6.51
C GLU A 260 -5.82 14.12 -7.12
N ARG A 261 -6.79 13.21 -7.30
CA ARG A 261 -6.56 12.08 -8.23
C ARG A 261 -6.14 12.72 -9.54
N GLY A 262 -4.99 12.31 -10.06
CA GLY A 262 -4.46 12.84 -11.31
C GLY A 262 -5.57 12.97 -12.34
N LYS A 263 -5.56 14.03 -13.16
CA LYS A 263 -6.57 14.20 -14.22
C LYS A 263 -6.69 12.89 -14.98
N GLY A 264 -7.93 12.41 -15.16
CA GLY A 264 -8.19 11.16 -15.85
C GLY A 264 -7.45 11.14 -17.18
N VAL A 265 -6.60 10.13 -17.37
CA VAL A 265 -5.81 10.00 -18.60
C VAL A 265 -6.75 9.50 -19.70
N LYS A 266 -6.80 10.21 -20.83
CA LYS A 266 -7.54 9.77 -22.01
C LYS A 266 -6.71 8.76 -22.77
N LEU A 267 -6.83 7.49 -22.37
CA LEU A 267 -6.16 6.40 -23.06
C LEU A 267 -6.86 6.09 -24.39
N THR A 268 -6.08 5.60 -25.35
CA THR A 268 -6.66 5.10 -26.60
C THR A 268 -7.55 3.87 -26.30
N PRO A 269 -8.65 3.67 -27.06
CA PRO A 269 -9.52 2.50 -26.88
C PRO A 269 -8.77 1.16 -26.97
N ASN A 270 -7.70 1.10 -27.75
CA ASN A 270 -6.86 -0.09 -27.92
C ASN A 270 -6.15 -0.48 -26.62
N VAL A 271 -5.60 0.48 -25.87
CA VAL A 271 -4.94 0.21 -24.58
C VAL A 271 -5.95 -0.33 -23.57
N LEU A 272 -7.10 0.33 -23.44
CA LEU A 272 -8.17 -0.10 -22.54
C LEU A 272 -8.69 -1.50 -22.86
N GLN A 273 -8.85 -1.80 -24.16
CA GLN A 273 -9.28 -3.12 -24.60
C GLN A 273 -8.20 -4.18 -24.31
N ALA A 274 -6.93 -3.89 -24.57
CA ALA A 274 -5.82 -4.79 -24.27
C ALA A 274 -5.75 -5.11 -22.77
N ASP A 275 -5.90 -4.11 -21.90
CA ASP A 275 -5.91 -4.32 -20.44
C ASP A 275 -7.06 -5.20 -19.97
N ARG A 276 -8.26 -5.02 -20.52
CA ARG A 276 -9.45 -5.84 -20.20
C ARG A 276 -9.25 -7.29 -20.62
N VAL A 277 -8.74 -7.50 -21.84
CA VAL A 277 -8.43 -8.85 -22.35
C VAL A 277 -7.36 -9.51 -21.49
N ALA A 278 -6.30 -8.80 -21.14
CA ALA A 278 -5.22 -9.30 -20.30
C ALA A 278 -5.69 -9.64 -18.88
N LEU A 279 -6.50 -8.77 -18.25
CA LEU A 279 -7.10 -9.05 -16.93
C LEU A 279 -7.99 -10.30 -16.98
N ARG A 280 -8.82 -10.42 -18.01
CA ARG A 280 -9.66 -11.62 -18.20
C ARG A 280 -8.83 -12.88 -18.36
N ASN A 281 -7.75 -12.83 -19.12
CA ASN A 281 -6.84 -13.96 -19.30
C ASN A 281 -6.12 -14.32 -18.00
N PHE A 282 -5.66 -13.32 -17.26
CA PHE A 282 -5.04 -13.53 -15.95
C PHE A 282 -6.01 -14.19 -14.96
N LEU A 283 -7.25 -13.72 -14.87
CA LEU A 283 -8.28 -14.33 -14.03
C LEU A 283 -8.64 -15.76 -14.46
N ARG A 284 -8.63 -16.07 -15.76
CA ARG A 284 -8.77 -17.45 -16.26
C ARG A 284 -7.62 -18.33 -15.77
N THR A 285 -6.38 -17.85 -15.82
CA THR A 285 -5.22 -18.58 -15.28
C THR A 285 -5.39 -18.88 -13.79
N ILE A 286 -5.84 -17.89 -13.00
CA ILE A 286 -6.14 -18.09 -11.57
C ILE A 286 -7.27 -19.12 -11.39
N ASN A 287 -8.34 -19.04 -12.18
CA ASN A 287 -9.45 -20.00 -12.12
C ASN A 287 -9.00 -21.44 -12.43
N GLY A 288 -8.07 -21.63 -13.37
CA GLY A 288 -7.46 -22.94 -13.60
C GLY A 288 -6.76 -23.49 -12.35
N ARG A 289 -6.02 -22.64 -11.62
CA ARG A 289 -5.37 -23.03 -10.35
C ARG A 289 -6.38 -23.30 -9.24
N ARG A 290 -7.42 -22.47 -9.12
CA ARG A 290 -8.52 -22.64 -8.17
C ARG A 290 -9.25 -23.95 -8.39
N GLN A 291 -9.51 -24.33 -9.64
CA GLN A 291 -10.16 -25.59 -10.00
C GLN A 291 -9.33 -26.80 -9.54
N LEU A 292 -8.01 -26.77 -9.69
CA LEU A 292 -7.12 -27.82 -9.19
C LEU A 292 -7.18 -27.97 -7.65
N GLN A 293 -7.62 -26.93 -6.95
CA GLN A 293 -7.83 -26.93 -5.50
C GLN A 293 -9.30 -27.03 -5.08
N HIS A 294 -10.20 -27.35 -6.02
CA HIS A 294 -11.64 -27.45 -5.77
C HIS A 294 -12.29 -26.16 -5.23
N LEU A 295 -11.74 -24.99 -5.58
CA LEU A 295 -12.29 -23.69 -5.22
C LEU A 295 -13.22 -23.15 -6.33
N LEU A 296 -14.26 -22.41 -5.92
CA LEU A 296 -15.19 -21.75 -6.85
C LEU A 296 -14.45 -20.76 -7.76
N PRO A 297 -14.78 -20.65 -9.06
CA PRO A 297 -14.12 -19.71 -9.96
C PRO A 297 -14.43 -18.25 -9.58
N LEU A 298 -13.45 -17.37 -9.80
CA LEU A 298 -13.62 -15.93 -9.78
C LEU A 298 -14.45 -15.46 -10.98
N VAL A 299 -15.22 -14.39 -10.78
CA VAL A 299 -16.00 -13.74 -11.83
C VAL A 299 -15.06 -13.10 -12.86
N LEU A 300 -15.32 -13.35 -14.15
CA LEU A 300 -14.57 -12.75 -15.23
C LEU A 300 -15.24 -11.45 -15.71
N PRO A 301 -14.50 -10.36 -15.96
CA PRO A 301 -15.07 -9.15 -16.53
C PRO A 301 -15.67 -9.44 -17.91
N GLU A 302 -16.82 -8.84 -18.19
CA GLU A 302 -17.40 -8.83 -19.54
C GLU A 302 -16.49 -8.02 -20.47
N LEU A 303 -16.26 -8.55 -21.68
CA LEU A 303 -15.60 -7.78 -22.73
C LEU A 303 -16.69 -6.99 -23.46
N PRO A 304 -16.46 -5.71 -23.78
CA PRO A 304 -17.41 -4.98 -24.62
C PRO A 304 -17.57 -5.73 -25.93
N VAL A 305 -18.81 -5.95 -26.34
CA VAL A 305 -19.11 -6.46 -27.68
C VAL A 305 -18.64 -5.39 -28.64
N THR A 306 -17.58 -5.66 -29.41
CA THR A 306 -17.25 -4.80 -30.55
C THR A 306 -18.50 -4.73 -31.42
N PRO A 307 -19.09 -3.55 -31.64
CA PRO A 307 -20.23 -3.45 -32.54
C PRO A 307 -19.74 -4.03 -33.86
N ALA A 308 -20.38 -5.14 -34.28
CA ALA A 308 -20.09 -5.74 -35.56
C ALA A 308 -20.13 -4.61 -36.58
N SER A 309 -19.03 -4.43 -37.32
CA SER A 309 -18.97 -3.47 -38.39
C SER A 309 -20.19 -3.76 -39.27
N ILE A 310 -21.19 -2.88 -39.21
CA ILE A 310 -22.30 -2.91 -40.14
C ILE A 310 -21.65 -2.56 -41.46
N CYS A 311 -21.29 -3.58 -42.23
CA CYS A 311 -20.96 -3.42 -43.64
C CYS A 311 -22.22 -2.86 -44.30
N ILE A 312 -22.20 -1.56 -44.59
CA ILE A 312 -23.13 -0.90 -45.49
C ILE A 312 -22.60 -1.13 -46.91
#